data_AF-A0A485BQX8-F1
#
_entry.id   AF-A0A485BQX8-F1
#
_cell.length_a   1.000
_cell.length_b   1.000
_cell.length_c   1.000
_cell.angle_alpha   90.00
_cell.angle_beta   90.00
_cell.angle_gamma   90.00
#
_symmetry.space_group_name_H-M   'P 1'
#
loop_
_entity.id
_entity.type
_entity.pdbx_description
1 polymer ?
#
loop_
_entity_poly.entity_id
_entity_poly.type
_entity_poly.pdbx_seq_one_letter_code
_entity_poly.pdbx_strand_id
1 'polypeptide(L)' 'MALNSGITADGKEMGRAQIFQAEAAGIEPDVRMNPVLLKPTSDLKAQVVLDGQSGDEYGCGELPRV' A
#
# COMPACT_ATOMS: atom_id res chain seq x y z
N MET A 1 8.99 -12.31 3.27
CA MET A 1 8.31 -11.24 2.51
C MET A 1 6.87 -11.65 2.30
N ALA A 2 5.92 -10.89 2.82
CA ALA A 2 4.51 -11.16 2.61
C ALA A 2 4.05 -10.52 1.29
N LEU A 3 3.43 -11.30 0.41
CA LEU A 3 2.90 -10.87 -0.88
C LEU A 3 1.51 -10.20 -0.71
N ASN A 4 1.35 -9.36 0.31
CA ASN A 4 0.04 -8.80 0.70
C ASN A 4 -0.32 -7.52 -0.07
N SER A 5 0.50 -7.12 -1.05
CA SER A 5 0.24 -6.04 -1.98
C SER A 5 0.27 -6.54 -3.44
N GLY A 6 -0.34 -5.77 -4.33
CA GLY A 6 -0.38 -5.98 -5.77
C GLY A 6 -0.21 -4.66 -6.51
N ILE A 7 -0.08 -4.76 -7.83
CA ILE A 7 0.09 -3.61 -8.72
C ILE A 7 -1.20 -3.40 -9.50
N THR A 8 -1.72 -2.18 -9.47
CA THR A 8 -2.88 -1.73 -10.24
C THR A 8 -2.51 -1.56 -11.72
N ALA A 9 -3.51 -1.39 -12.59
CA ALA A 9 -3.28 -1.22 -14.03
C ALA A 9 -2.41 0.01 -14.37
N ASP A 10 -2.44 1.05 -13.53
CA ASP A 10 -1.61 2.25 -13.64
C ASP A 10 -0.21 2.10 -13.00
N GLY A 11 0.18 0.88 -12.62
CA GLY A 11 1.52 0.56 -12.11
C GLY A 11 1.75 0.93 -10.65
N LYS A 12 0.69 1.29 -9.92
CA LYS A 12 0.78 1.72 -8.52
C LYS A 12 0.53 0.58 -7.55
N GLU A 13 1.09 0.69 -6.36
CA GLU A 13 1.01 -0.36 -5.35
C GLU A 13 -0.23 -0.22 -4.47
N MET A 14 -0.91 -1.34 -4.20
CA MET A 14 -2.13 -1.37 -3.40
C MET A 14 -2.24 -2.68 -2.61
N GLY A 15 -2.93 -2.68 -1.47
CA GLY A 15 -3.21 -3.91 -0.72
C GLY A 15 -4.04 -4.90 -1.54
N ARG A 16 -3.68 -6.19 -1.50
CA ARG A 16 -4.42 -7.25 -2.22
C ARG A 16 -5.88 -7.35 -1.79
N ALA A 17 -6.16 -7.09 -0.52
CA ALA A 17 -7.53 -7.11 0.00
C ALA A 17 -8.40 -6.04 -0.70
N GLN A 18 -7.88 -4.84 -0.90
CA GLN A 18 -8.62 -3.77 -1.55
C GLN A 18 -8.74 -3.99 -3.07
N ILE A 19 -7.71 -4.55 -3.72
CA ILE A 19 -7.84 -5.01 -5.11
C ILE A 19 -9.00 -6.01 -5.22
N PHE A 20 -9.00 -7.04 -4.37
CA PHE A 20 -10.05 -8.06 -4.38
C PHE A 20 -11.45 -7.47 -4.10
N GLN A 21 -11.54 -6.47 -3.22
CA GLN A 21 -12.80 -5.77 -2.93
C GLN A 21 -13.30 -4.98 -4.15
N ALA A 22 -12.42 -4.27 -4.87
CA ALA A 22 -12.78 -3.55 -6.08
C ALA A 22 -13.25 -4.50 -7.19
N GLU A 23 -12.52 -5.60 -7.39
CA GLU A 23 -12.89 -6.66 -8.32
C GLU A 23 -14.26 -7.27 -7.98
N ALA A 24 -14.50 -7.58 -6.71
CA ALA A 24 -15.78 -8.12 -6.24
C ALA A 24 -16.93 -7.12 -6.40
N ALA A 25 -16.66 -5.82 -6.34
CA ALA A 25 -17.62 -4.75 -6.59
C ALA A 25 -17.80 -4.44 -8.09
N GLY A 26 -17.05 -5.09 -8.98
CA GLY A 26 -17.10 -4.84 -10.43
C GLY A 26 -16.58 -3.47 -10.84
N ILE A 27 -15.71 -2.85 -10.03
CA ILE A 27 -15.08 -1.56 -10.30
C ILE A 27 -13.57 -1.73 -10.46
N GLU A 28 -12.94 -0.83 -11.22
CA GLU A 28 -11.48 -0.85 -11.36
C GLU A 28 -10.80 -0.54 -10.02
N PRO A 29 -9.77 -1.29 -9.62
CA PRO A 29 -8.98 -0.98 -8.43
C PRO A 29 -8.36 0.42 -8.52
N ASP A 30 -8.61 1.24 -7.51
CA ASP A 30 -8.09 2.60 -7.41
C ASP A 30 -7.35 2.78 -6.08
N VAL A 31 -6.09 3.21 -6.15
CA VAL A 31 -5.22 3.40 -4.97
C VAL A 31 -5.80 4.33 -3.91
N ARG A 32 -6.75 5.22 -4.28
CA ARG A 32 -7.46 6.08 -3.31
C ARG A 32 -8.36 5.29 -2.36
N MET A 33 -8.66 4.02 -2.65
CA MET A 33 -9.32 3.11 -1.70
C MET A 33 -8.34 2.54 -0.66
N ASN A 34 -7.03 2.67 -0.88
CA ASN A 34 -5.97 2.32 0.05
C ASN A 34 -4.86 3.41 0.05
N PRO A 35 -5.19 4.65 0.45
CA PRO A 35 -4.30 5.81 0.26
C PRO A 35 -3.02 5.72 1.09
N VAL A 36 -3.07 4.99 2.21
CA VAL A 36 -1.90 4.63 3.02
C VAL A 36 -1.84 3.12 3.13
N LEU A 37 -0.78 2.52 2.61
CA LEU A 37 -0.48 1.10 2.75
C LEU A 37 0.82 0.95 3.56
N LEU A 38 0.71 0.27 4.70
CA LEU A 38 1.84 -0.04 5.57
C LEU A 38 2.27 -1.49 5.33
N LYS A 39 3.55 -1.68 5.04
CA LYS A 39 4.17 -3.00 4.87
C LYS A 39 5.20 -3.19 5.97
N PRO A 40 4.89 -3.94 7.03
CA PRO A 40 5.83 -4.20 8.12
C PRO A 40 7.12 -4.84 7.59
N THR A 41 8.27 -4.27 7.94
CA THR A 41 9.60 -4.79 7.58
C THR A 41 10.37 -5.30 8.79
N SER A 42 10.07 -4.79 9.99
CA SER A 42 10.49 -5.34 11.29
C SER A 42 9.50 -4.93 12.40
N ASP A 43 9.75 -5.34 13.65
CA ASP A 43 8.88 -5.07 14.80
C ASP A 43 8.55 -3.58 14.99
N LEU A 44 9.48 -2.69 14.65
CA LEU A 44 9.35 -1.25 14.82
C LEU A 44 9.54 -0.48 13.51
N LYS A 45 9.44 -1.14 12.35
CA LYS A 45 9.60 -0.50 11.03
C LYS A 45 8.55 -0.96 10.04
N ALA A 46 8.13 -0.04 9.19
CA ALA A 46 7.29 -0.34 8.03
C ALA A 46 7.71 0.48 6.82
N GLN A 47 7.64 -0.13 5.64
CA GLN A 47 7.58 0.62 4.40
C GLN A 47 6.21 1.28 4.29
N VAL A 48 6.20 2.57 3.92
CA VAL A 48 4.98 3.34 3.73
C VAL A 48 4.78 3.58 2.23
N VAL A 49 3.64 3.16 1.70
CA VAL A 49 3.19 3.43 0.34
C VAL A 49 2.08 4.47 0.42
N LEU A 50 2.28 5.63 -0.22
CA LEU A 50 1.32 6.74 -0.21
C LEU A 50 0.72 6.92 -1.61
N ASP A 51 -0.61 6.85 -1.71
CA ASP A 51 -1.36 6.91 -2.97
C ASP A 51 -0.75 6.01 -4.06
N GLY A 52 -0.33 4.81 -3.62
CA GLY A 52 0.30 3.78 -4.43
C GLY A 52 1.72 4.05 -4.92
N GLN A 53 2.37 5.10 -4.40
CA GLN A 53 3.80 5.35 -4.60
C GLN A 53 4.58 4.76 -3.42
N SER A 54 5.47 3.81 -3.72
CA SER A 54 6.31 3.19 -2.69
C SER A 54 7.33 4.20 -2.17
N GLY A 55 7.25 4.52 -0.89
CA GLY A 55 8.20 5.38 -0.19
C GLY A 55 9.25 4.58 0.59
N ASP A 56 9.95 5.31 1.44
CA ASP A 56 10.97 4.78 2.33
C ASP A 56 10.39 3.90 3.46
N GLU A 57 11.29 3.24 4.18
CA GLU A 57 10.97 2.61 5.46
C GLU A 57 11.07 3.61 6.60
N TYR A 58 10.09 3.58 7.48
CA TYR A 58 9.99 4.45 8.63
C TYR A 58 9.92 3.61 9.91
N GLY A 59 10.70 4.03 10.90
CA GLY A 59 10.65 3.52 12.25
C GLY A 59 9.50 4.12 13.07
N CYS A 60 9.23 3.51 14.23
CA CYS A 60 8.33 4.08 15.23
C CYS A 60 8.76 5.51 15.61
N GLY A 61 7.86 6.48 15.42
CA GLY A 61 8.11 7.90 15.71
C GLY A 61 8.78 8.68 14.57
N GLU A 62 9.13 8.02 13.46
CA GLU A 62 9.61 8.68 12.25
C GLU A 62 8.42 8.98 11.33
N LEU A 63 8.39 10.19 10.75
CA LEU A 63 7.34 10.60 9.82
C LEU A 63 7.91 10.75 8.39
N PRO A 64 7.11 10.45 7.36
CA PRO A 64 7.43 10.78 5.98
C PRO A 64 7.71 12.28 5.85
N ARG A 65 8.80 12.61 5.16
CA ARG A 65 9.05 13.99 4.75
C ARG A 65 8.13 14.29 3.57
N VAL A 66 6.94 14.81 3.87
CA VAL A 66 5.98 15.35 2.90
C VAL A 66 6.41 16.72 2.39
#